data_AF-A0A9D6E449-F1
#
_entry.id   AF-A0A9D6E449-F1
#
_cell.length_a   1.000
_cell.length_b   1.000
_cell.length_c   1.000
_cell.angle_alpha   90.00
_cell.angle_beta   90.00
_cell.angle_gamma   90.00
#
_symmetry.space_group_name_H-M   'P 1'
#
loop_
_entity.id
_entity.type
_entity.pdbx_description
1 polymer ?
#
loop_
_entity_poly.entity_id
_entity_poly.type
_entity_poly.pdbx_seq_one_letter_code
_entity_poly.pdbx_strand_id
1 'polypeptide(L)'
;MPHPIRNFFITLKQVAIGGPGYYCWIAFLLSLVFLGLRAYLNQYEQGLITTAMRDQVSWGLYIANFTFLVGVAAAAVLLIIPAYLYNFKPIKEIVLFGEMLAMTAITMCLLFIMVDLGQPLRGWHILPFIGKMNLPGSLLAWDVIALNGYLAINSIITFYVLYRLSIGKQYGPS
;
A
#
# COMPACT_ATOMS: atom_id res chain seq x y z
N MET A 1 -18.34 -12.65 -25.33
CA MET A 1 -17.33 -13.00 -24.31
C MET A 1 -16.85 -11.71 -23.68
N PRO A 2 -16.99 -11.49 -22.35
CA PRO A 2 -16.40 -10.31 -21.73
C PRO A 2 -14.88 -10.45 -21.82
N HIS A 3 -14.20 -9.54 -22.52
CA HIS A 3 -12.73 -9.51 -22.57
C HIS A 3 -12.25 -8.64 -21.39
N PRO A 4 -11.85 -9.24 -20.25
CA PRO A 4 -11.58 -8.52 -19.01
C PRO A 4 -10.41 -7.53 -19.15
N ILE A 5 -9.38 -7.92 -19.91
CA ILE A 5 -8.20 -7.09 -20.18
C ILE A 5 -8.61 -5.83 -20.95
N ARG A 6 -9.48 -5.98 -21.96
CA ARG A 6 -9.95 -4.83 -22.76
C ARG A 6 -10.80 -3.88 -21.93
N ASN A 7 -11.69 -4.40 -21.09
CA ASN A 7 -12.52 -3.59 -20.20
C ASN A 7 -11.68 -2.84 -19.17
N PHE A 8 -10.64 -3.48 -18.61
CA PHE A 8 -9.70 -2.84 -17.69
C PHE A 8 -8.97 -1.66 -18.33
N PHE A 9 -8.46 -1.81 -19.55
CA PHE A 9 -7.82 -0.69 -20.26
C PHE A 9 -8.81 0.43 -20.62
N ILE A 10 -10.06 0.09 -20.94
CA ILE A 10 -11.11 1.09 -21.22
C ILE A 10 -11.47 1.87 -19.95
N THR A 11 -11.66 1.21 -18.81
CA THR A 11 -11.93 1.87 -17.53
C THR A 11 -10.74 2.71 -17.09
N LEU A 12 -9.50 2.24 -17.28
CA LEU A 12 -8.29 3.01 -17.01
C LEU A 12 -8.25 4.31 -17.84
N LYS A 13 -8.61 4.21 -19.13
CA LYS A 13 -8.70 5.38 -20.02
C LYS A 13 -9.80 6.34 -19.56
N GLN A 14 -10.94 5.83 -19.10
CA GLN A 14 -12.03 6.67 -18.57
C GLN A 14 -11.63 7.37 -17.27
N VAL A 15 -10.88 6.70 -16.39
CA VAL A 15 -10.36 7.30 -15.15
C VAL A 15 -9.38 8.44 -15.46
N ALA A 16 -8.59 8.33 -16.54
CA ALA A 16 -7.61 9.34 -16.96
C ALA A 16 -8.21 10.56 -17.70
N ILE A 17 -9.49 10.49 -18.08
CA ILE A 17 -10.19 11.58 -18.76
C ILE A 17 -11.04 12.32 -17.72
N GLY A 18 -10.67 13.57 -17.42
CA GLY A 18 -11.36 14.39 -16.43
C GLY A 18 -11.52 15.85 -16.86
N GLY A 19 -12.15 16.66 -16.01
CA GLY A 19 -12.24 18.10 -16.20
C GLY A 19 -10.91 18.84 -15.93
N PRO A 20 -10.84 20.15 -16.20
CA PRO A 20 -9.63 20.94 -15.94
C PRO A 20 -9.19 20.90 -14.46
N GLY A 21 -10.15 20.85 -13.51
CA GLY A 21 -9.84 20.70 -12.09
C GLY A 21 -9.20 19.35 -11.71
N TYR A 22 -9.59 18.26 -12.39
CA TYR A 22 -8.98 16.95 -12.20
C TYR A 22 -7.51 16.95 -12.63
N TYR A 23 -7.21 17.54 -13.79
CA TYR A 23 -5.82 17.66 -14.26
C TYR A 23 -4.98 18.56 -13.36
N CYS A 24 -5.52 19.68 -12.88
CA CYS A 24 -4.84 20.51 -11.88
C CYS A 24 -4.52 19.73 -10.60
N TRP A 25 -5.46 18.93 -10.11
CA TRP A 25 -5.26 18.11 -8.91
C TRP A 25 -4.17 17.05 -9.12
N ILE A 26 -4.19 16.35 -10.26
CA ILE A 26 -3.15 15.39 -10.60
C ILE A 26 -1.78 16.06 -10.74
N ALA A 27 -1.70 17.19 -11.42
CA ALA A 27 -0.45 17.93 -11.56
C ALA A 27 0.11 18.36 -10.19
N PHE A 28 -0.76 18.80 -9.28
CA PHE A 28 -0.39 19.12 -7.90
C PHE A 28 0.16 17.89 -7.17
N LEU A 29 -0.53 16.74 -7.20
CA LEU A 29 -0.06 15.52 -6.56
C LEU A 29 1.27 15.04 -7.15
N LEU A 30 1.43 15.07 -8.48
CA LEU A 30 2.68 14.71 -9.15
C LEU A 30 3.83 15.64 -8.76
N SER A 31 3.56 16.93 -8.59
CA SER A 31 4.58 17.88 -8.13
C SER A 31 5.08 17.55 -6.73
N LEU A 32 4.19 17.14 -5.80
CA LEU A 32 4.57 16.70 -4.47
C LEU A 32 5.39 15.41 -4.49
N VAL A 33 5.01 14.44 -5.33
CA VAL A 33 5.77 13.20 -5.53
C VAL A 33 7.17 13.52 -6.06
N PHE A 34 7.29 14.45 -7.02
CA PHE A 34 8.57 14.85 -7.57
C PHE A 34 9.46 15.55 -6.54
N LEU A 35 8.90 16.43 -5.71
CA LEU A 35 9.61 17.05 -4.59
C LEU A 35 10.09 16.01 -3.57
N GLY A 36 9.23 15.04 -3.23
CA GLY A 36 9.58 13.93 -2.35
C GLY A 36 10.70 13.06 -2.92
N LEU A 37 10.64 12.74 -4.22
CA LEU A 37 11.68 11.98 -4.90
C LEU A 37 13.01 12.74 -4.92
N ARG A 38 12.98 14.06 -5.18
CA ARG A 38 14.18 14.90 -5.14
C ARG A 38 14.80 14.95 -3.74
N ALA A 39 13.97 15.05 -2.69
CA ALA A 39 14.42 14.98 -1.31
C ALA A 39 15.05 13.61 -0.98
N TYR A 40 14.44 12.52 -1.46
CA TYR A 40 14.97 11.17 -1.29
C TYR A 40 16.31 10.97 -2.00
N LEU A 41 16.48 11.48 -3.23
CA LEU A 41 17.77 11.43 -3.94
C LEU A 41 18.87 12.17 -3.19
N ASN A 42 18.57 13.37 -2.67
CA ASN A 42 19.53 14.11 -1.84
C ASN A 42 19.89 13.35 -0.56
N GLN A 43 18.92 12.69 0.07
CA GLN A 43 19.14 11.85 1.25
C GLN A 43 19.95 10.58 0.94
N TYR A 44 19.79 10.00 -0.25
CA TYR A 44 20.58 8.85 -0.69
C TYR A 44 22.07 9.20 -0.81
N GLU A 45 22.40 10.40 -1.29
CA GLU A 45 23.80 10.86 -1.41
C GLU A 45 24.39 11.35 -0.08
N GLN A 46 23.61 12.06 0.74
CA GLN A 46 24.09 12.69 1.98
C GLN A 46 23.94 11.79 3.23
N GLY A 47 23.29 10.63 3.09
CA GLY A 47 22.98 9.70 4.17
C GLY A 47 21.82 10.14 5.07
N LEU A 48 21.45 9.30 6.05
CA LEU A 48 20.34 9.57 6.99
C LEU A 48 20.56 10.79 7.91
N ILE A 49 21.72 11.46 7.84
CA ILE A 49 22.01 12.66 8.63
C ILE A 49 21.08 13.83 8.21
N THR A 50 20.62 13.88 6.96
CA THR A 50 19.74 14.95 6.46
C THR A 50 18.34 14.93 7.05
N THR A 51 17.91 13.82 7.65
CA THR A 51 16.60 13.68 8.29
C THR A 51 16.60 14.07 9.76
N ALA A 52 17.72 14.66 10.22
CA ALA A 52 17.97 15.06 11.60
C ALA A 52 17.87 13.91 12.62
N MET A 53 17.98 12.65 12.16
CA MET A 53 18.12 11.50 13.06
C MET A 53 19.45 11.59 13.81
N ARG A 54 19.43 11.19 15.08
CA ARG A 54 20.54 11.28 16.03
C ARG A 54 20.62 9.95 16.77
N ASP A 55 21.78 9.58 17.31
CA ASP A 55 21.93 8.28 18.01
C ASP A 55 20.94 8.08 19.18
N GLN A 56 20.39 9.16 19.75
CA GLN A 56 19.34 9.09 20.78
C GLN A 56 17.91 8.86 20.24
N VAL A 57 17.66 9.17 18.97
CA VAL A 57 16.37 8.99 18.30
C VAL A 57 16.62 8.37 16.92
N SER A 58 16.82 7.06 16.94
CA SER A 58 16.95 6.23 15.74
C SER A 58 15.60 5.97 15.05
N TRP A 59 14.49 6.15 15.77
CA TRP A 59 13.12 6.17 15.23
C TRP A 59 12.70 7.61 14.93
N GLY A 60 13.07 8.08 13.75
CA GLY A 60 12.66 9.39 13.25
C GLY A 60 11.24 9.41 12.66
N LEU A 61 11.00 10.40 11.80
CA LEU A 61 9.72 10.66 11.16
C LEU A 61 9.23 9.50 10.27
N TYR A 62 10.12 8.65 9.73
CA TYR A 62 9.72 7.51 8.89
C TYR A 62 8.99 6.44 9.68
N ILE A 63 9.47 6.07 10.86
CA ILE A 63 8.88 4.96 11.61
C ILE A 63 7.61 5.41 12.35
N ALA A 64 7.51 6.69 12.69
CA ALA A 64 6.26 7.30 13.12
C ALA A 64 5.18 7.25 12.02
N ASN A 65 5.52 7.60 10.77
CA ASN A 65 4.56 7.53 9.65
C ASN A 65 4.21 6.09 9.28
N PHE A 66 5.18 5.17 9.36
CA PHE A 66 4.95 3.75 9.18
C PHE A 66 3.90 3.21 10.17
N THR A 67 4.11 3.41 11.48
CA THR A 67 3.18 2.92 12.51
C THR A 67 1.80 3.56 12.38
N PHE A 68 1.74 4.85 12.00
CA PHE A 68 0.48 5.52 11.69
C PHE A 68 -0.28 4.85 10.52
N LEU A 69 0.40 4.58 9.41
CA LEU A 69 -0.21 3.95 8.24
C LEU A 69 -0.60 2.48 8.50
N VAL A 70 0.15 1.76 9.32
CA VAL A 70 -0.26 0.43 9.83
C VAL A 70 -1.57 0.55 10.62
N GLY A 71 -1.71 1.58 11.46
CA GLY A 71 -2.95 1.88 12.17
C GLY A 71 -4.13 2.20 11.23
N VAL A 72 -3.89 2.98 10.17
CA VAL A 72 -4.90 3.28 9.14
C VAL A 72 -5.33 2.00 8.40
N ALA A 73 -4.39 1.15 8.03
CA ALA A 73 -4.68 -0.15 7.43
C ALA A 73 -5.51 -1.02 8.39
N ALA A 74 -5.11 -1.13 9.66
CA ALA A 74 -5.86 -1.89 10.67
C ALA A 74 -7.29 -1.36 10.88
N ALA A 75 -7.48 -0.04 10.87
CA ALA A 75 -8.80 0.59 10.97
C ALA A 75 -9.69 0.26 9.75
N ALA A 76 -9.13 0.23 8.54
CA ALA A 76 -9.85 -0.17 7.34
C ALA A 76 -10.36 -1.61 7.47
N VAL A 77 -9.52 -2.51 7.96
CA VAL A 77 -9.84 -3.94 8.18
C VAL A 77 -10.91 -4.13 9.24
N LEU A 78 -10.81 -3.38 10.33
CA LEU A 78 -11.80 -3.40 11.40
C LEU A 78 -13.20 -3.04 10.88
N LEU A 79 -13.29 -2.16 9.88
CA LEU A 79 -14.56 -1.79 9.23
C LEU A 79 -15.05 -2.91 8.29
N ILE A 80 -14.12 -3.58 7.61
CA ILE A 80 -14.39 -4.65 6.64
C ILE A 80 -14.91 -5.94 7.30
N ILE A 81 -14.37 -6.34 8.46
CA ILE A 81 -14.74 -7.59 9.15
C ILE A 81 -16.25 -7.70 9.45
N PRO A 82 -16.90 -6.75 10.15
CA PRO A 82 -18.33 -6.83 10.41
C PRO A 82 -19.14 -6.73 9.11
N ALA A 83 -18.69 -5.94 8.13
CA ALA A 83 -19.34 -5.84 6.84
C ALA A 83 -19.40 -7.20 6.10
N TYR A 84 -18.33 -8.02 6.19
CA TYR A 84 -18.33 -9.38 5.68
C TYR A 84 -19.25 -10.31 6.48
N LEU A 85 -19.26 -10.19 7.81
CA LEU A 85 -20.04 -11.07 8.69
C LEU A 85 -21.55 -10.89 8.49
N TYR A 86 -22.01 -9.63 8.42
CA TYR A 86 -23.44 -9.30 8.32
C TYR A 86 -24.03 -9.42 6.90
N ASN A 87 -23.20 -9.67 5.87
CA ASN A 87 -23.61 -9.97 4.49
C ASN A 87 -24.71 -9.06 3.87
N PHE A 88 -24.83 -7.82 4.33
CA PHE A 88 -25.80 -6.86 3.78
C PHE A 88 -25.36 -6.36 2.40
N LYS A 89 -26.24 -6.50 1.40
CA LYS A 89 -25.97 -6.15 -0.02
C LYS A 89 -25.40 -4.73 -0.25
N PRO A 90 -25.83 -3.66 0.45
CA PRO A 90 -25.29 -2.30 0.22
C PRO A 90 -23.90 -2.07 0.82
N ILE A 91 -23.48 -2.86 1.80
CA ILE A 91 -22.21 -2.65 2.52
C ILE A 91 -21.00 -3.09 1.67
N LYS A 92 -21.24 -3.81 0.56
CA LYS A 92 -20.19 -4.34 -0.32
C LYS A 92 -19.37 -3.26 -1.01
N GLU A 93 -19.98 -2.13 -1.36
CA GLU A 93 -19.25 -1.01 -1.96
C GLU A 93 -18.26 -0.41 -0.96
N ILE A 94 -18.68 -0.27 0.31
CA ILE A 94 -17.86 0.25 1.41
C ILE A 94 -16.65 -0.68 1.66
N VAL A 95 -16.87 -1.99 1.61
CA VAL A 95 -15.79 -2.99 1.77
C VAL A 95 -14.73 -2.84 0.67
N LEU A 96 -15.16 -2.68 -0.59
CA LEU A 96 -14.22 -2.50 -1.71
C LEU A 96 -13.36 -1.25 -1.53
N PHE A 97 -13.95 -0.13 -1.10
CA PHE A 97 -13.20 1.09 -0.79
C PHE A 97 -12.22 0.89 0.38
N GLY A 98 -12.64 0.16 1.42
CA GLY A 98 -11.78 -0.20 2.55
C GLY A 98 -10.57 -1.04 2.12
N GLU A 99 -10.76 -2.04 1.27
CA GLU A 99 -9.68 -2.90 0.79
C GLU A 99 -8.67 -2.12 -0.08
N MET A 100 -9.15 -1.24 -0.96
CA MET A 100 -8.28 -0.37 -1.75
C MET A 100 -7.47 0.59 -0.86
N LEU A 101 -8.09 1.12 0.19
CA LEU A 101 -7.41 1.96 1.18
C LEU A 101 -6.36 1.18 1.97
N ALA A 102 -6.67 -0.04 2.39
CA ALA A 102 -5.71 -0.92 3.06
C ALA A 102 -4.50 -1.21 2.16
N MET A 103 -4.72 -1.57 0.88
CA MET A 103 -3.64 -1.84 -0.07
C MET A 103 -2.71 -0.64 -0.28
N THR A 104 -3.29 0.56 -0.45
CA THR A 104 -2.49 1.78 -0.64
C THR A 104 -1.71 2.15 0.63
N ALA A 105 -2.32 2.01 1.81
CA ALA A 105 -1.65 2.23 3.10
C ALA A 105 -0.46 1.27 3.31
N ILE A 106 -0.64 -0.04 3.06
CA ILE A 106 0.43 -1.03 3.19
C ILE A 106 1.55 -0.78 2.18
N THR A 107 1.22 -0.39 0.95
CA THR A 107 2.23 -0.07 -0.06
C THR A 107 3.09 1.11 0.39
N MET A 108 2.47 2.15 0.97
CA MET A 108 3.21 3.27 1.57
C MET A 108 4.05 2.84 2.77
N CYS A 109 3.55 1.94 3.64
CA CYS A 109 4.34 1.36 4.72
C CYS A 109 5.62 0.70 4.22
N LEU A 110 5.52 -0.13 3.17
CA LEU A 110 6.68 -0.81 2.57
C LEU A 110 7.69 0.18 1.98
N LEU A 111 7.20 1.27 1.36
CA LEU A 111 8.07 2.34 0.86
C LEU A 111 8.80 3.04 2.01
N PHE A 112 8.13 3.36 3.11
CA PHE A 112 8.77 3.98 4.28
C PHE A 112 9.83 3.09 4.92
N ILE A 113 9.58 1.78 5.02
CA ILE A 113 10.60 0.81 5.46
C ILE A 113 11.81 0.88 4.52
N MET A 114 11.61 0.83 3.20
CA MET A 114 12.71 0.89 2.23
C MET A 114 13.52 2.19 2.32
N VAL A 115 12.87 3.32 2.58
CA VAL A 115 13.53 4.63 2.76
C VAL A 115 14.33 4.66 4.06
N ASP A 116 13.78 4.11 5.15
CA ASP A 116 14.42 4.05 6.46
C ASP A 116 15.71 3.21 6.45
N LEU A 117 15.77 2.16 5.62
CA LEU A 117 16.96 1.33 5.48
C LEU A 117 18.18 2.06 4.85
N GLY A 118 18.01 3.23 4.23
CA GLY A 118 19.09 4.05 3.62
C GLY A 118 19.79 3.48 2.39
N GLN A 119 19.75 2.16 2.18
CA GLN A 119 20.41 1.44 1.08
C GLN A 119 19.47 0.35 0.52
N PRO A 120 18.49 0.72 -0.33
CA PRO A 120 17.44 -0.19 -0.81
C PRO A 120 18.00 -1.40 -1.58
N LEU A 121 19.16 -1.26 -2.23
CA LEU A 121 19.84 -2.36 -2.93
C LEU A 121 20.26 -3.51 -2.00
N ARG A 122 20.50 -3.26 -0.70
CA ARG A 122 20.80 -4.31 0.29
C ARG A 122 19.57 -4.85 1.01
N GLY A 123 18.40 -4.22 0.84
CA GLY A 123 17.11 -4.71 1.38
C GLY A 123 16.71 -6.10 0.85
N TRP A 124 17.29 -6.52 -0.28
CA TRP A 124 17.13 -7.85 -0.85
C TRP A 124 17.70 -8.96 0.05
N HIS A 125 18.61 -8.63 0.98
CA HIS A 125 19.08 -9.55 2.02
C HIS A 125 18.15 -9.65 3.23
N ILE A 126 17.13 -8.78 3.33
CA ILE A 126 16.13 -8.75 4.43
C ILE A 126 14.80 -9.36 3.96
N LEU A 127 14.59 -9.51 2.65
CA LEU A 127 13.43 -10.20 2.08
C LEU A 127 13.50 -11.71 2.32
N PRO A 128 12.38 -12.36 2.71
CA PRO A 128 12.34 -13.79 3.00
C PRO A 128 12.37 -14.58 1.70
N PHE A 129 13.57 -14.87 1.18
CA PHE A 129 13.88 -15.97 0.25
C PHE A 129 15.38 -16.09 -0.08
N ILE A 130 16.18 -15.03 0.10
CA ILE A 130 17.57 -14.96 -0.46
C ILE A 130 18.66 -14.55 0.56
N GLY A 131 18.33 -13.92 1.70
CA GLY A 131 19.34 -13.41 2.66
C GLY A 131 19.40 -14.14 4.00
N LYS A 132 20.58 -14.13 4.66
CA LYS A 132 20.79 -14.67 6.02
C LYS A 132 19.98 -13.86 7.04
N MET A 133 18.76 -14.31 7.30
CA MET A 133 17.91 -13.74 8.34
C MET A 133 18.48 -14.11 9.71
N ASN A 134 18.79 -13.11 10.55
CA ASN A 134 19.08 -13.32 11.96
C ASN A 134 17.76 -13.45 12.74
N LEU A 135 17.00 -14.52 12.45
CA LEU A 135 15.82 -14.94 13.24
C LEU A 135 16.35 -15.46 14.58
N PRO A 136 16.12 -14.79 15.73
CA PRO A 136 14.82 -14.21 16.16
C PRO A 136 14.85 -12.75 16.68
N GLY A 137 15.89 -11.95 16.38
CA GLY A 137 16.14 -10.68 17.10
C GLY A 137 15.57 -9.38 16.50
N SER A 138 15.00 -9.38 15.30
CA SER A 138 14.61 -8.14 14.60
C SER A 138 13.09 -7.99 14.45
N LEU A 139 12.51 -7.00 15.13
CA LEU A 139 11.09 -6.63 15.03
C LEU A 139 10.69 -6.22 13.60
N LEU A 140 11.59 -5.53 12.89
CA LEU A 140 11.38 -5.06 11.52
C LEU A 140 11.24 -6.21 10.50
N ALA A 141 11.91 -7.34 10.75
CA ALA A 141 11.80 -8.51 9.88
C ALA A 141 10.40 -9.14 9.96
N TRP A 142 9.79 -9.14 11.16
CA TRP A 142 8.41 -9.59 11.36
C TRP A 142 7.39 -8.67 10.69
N ASP A 143 7.58 -7.35 10.78
CA ASP A 143 6.71 -6.37 10.12
C ASP A 143 6.74 -6.54 8.59
N VAL A 144 7.92 -6.72 7.99
CA VAL A 144 8.05 -6.95 6.54
C VAL A 144 7.32 -8.23 6.11
N ILE A 145 7.43 -9.31 6.87
CA ILE A 145 6.73 -10.58 6.57
C ILE A 145 5.21 -10.40 6.69
N ALA A 146 4.76 -9.81 7.79
CA ALA A 146 3.34 -9.59 8.04
C ALA A 146 2.73 -8.69 6.95
N LEU A 147 3.38 -7.59 6.59
CA LEU A 147 2.89 -6.64 5.58
C LEU A 147 2.90 -7.22 4.17
N ASN A 148 3.93 -7.98 3.78
CA ASN A 148 3.95 -8.65 2.49
C ASN A 148 2.86 -9.74 2.40
N GLY A 149 2.70 -10.54 3.46
CA GLY A 149 1.61 -11.52 3.54
C GLY A 149 0.24 -10.84 3.47
N TYR A 150 0.09 -9.70 4.16
CA TYR A 150 -1.14 -8.93 4.19
C TYR A 150 -1.46 -8.26 2.85
N LEU A 151 -0.45 -7.75 2.14
CA LEU A 151 -0.59 -7.21 0.78
C LEU A 151 -0.99 -8.31 -0.21
N ALA A 152 -0.38 -9.49 -0.11
CA ALA A 152 -0.73 -10.63 -0.96
C ALA A 152 -2.18 -11.06 -0.74
N ILE A 153 -2.62 -11.19 0.52
CA ILE A 153 -4.01 -11.54 0.85
C ILE A 153 -4.98 -10.48 0.35
N ASN A 154 -4.76 -9.18 0.64
CA ASN A 154 -5.63 -8.12 0.16
C ASN A 154 -5.68 -8.06 -1.37
N SER A 155 -4.54 -8.15 -2.05
CA SER A 155 -4.50 -8.13 -3.51
C SER A 155 -5.29 -9.30 -4.11
N ILE A 156 -5.22 -10.49 -3.52
CA ILE A 156 -5.99 -11.66 -3.98
C ILE A 156 -7.48 -11.46 -3.74
N ILE A 157 -7.88 -11.01 -2.54
CA ILE A 157 -9.29 -10.78 -2.19
C ILE A 157 -9.89 -9.70 -3.10
N THR A 158 -9.23 -8.55 -3.24
CA THR A 158 -9.72 -7.47 -4.09
C THR A 158 -9.78 -7.89 -5.56
N PHE A 159 -8.78 -8.61 -6.08
CA PHE A 159 -8.81 -9.14 -7.44
C PHE A 159 -9.97 -10.13 -7.64
N TYR A 160 -10.22 -11.01 -6.65
CA TYR A 160 -11.32 -11.95 -6.68
C TYR A 160 -12.69 -11.25 -6.63
N VAL A 161 -12.86 -10.25 -5.76
CA VAL A 161 -14.08 -9.44 -5.65
C VAL A 161 -14.34 -8.70 -6.97
N LEU A 162 -13.31 -8.07 -7.54
CA LEU A 162 -13.39 -7.35 -8.81
C LEU A 162 -13.74 -8.29 -9.99
N TYR A 163 -13.12 -9.47 -10.03
CA TYR A 163 -13.40 -10.51 -11.02
C TYR A 163 -14.87 -10.96 -10.95
N ARG A 164 -15.38 -11.22 -9.74
CA ARG A 164 -16.77 -11.62 -9.52
C ARG A 164 -17.76 -10.52 -9.90
N LEU A 165 -17.44 -9.26 -9.61
CA LEU A 165 -18.24 -8.10 -10.01
C LEU A 165 -18.30 -7.95 -11.54
N SER A 166 -17.17 -8.17 -12.23
CA SER A 166 -17.07 -8.05 -13.70
C SER A 166 -17.89 -9.10 -14.48
N ILE A 167 -18.17 -10.25 -13.86
CA ILE A 167 -18.96 -11.33 -14.46
C ILE A 167 -20.47 -11.15 -14.23
N GLY A 168 -20.90 -10.12 -13.49
CA GLY A 168 -22.32 -9.84 -13.24
C GLY A 168 -23.03 -10.92 -12.40
N LYS A 169 -22.29 -11.90 -11.85
CA LYS A 169 -22.86 -12.89 -10.92
C LYS A 169 -22.94 -12.27 -9.53
N GLN A 170 -24.18 -11.98 -9.10
CA GLN A 170 -24.48 -11.63 -7.72
C GLN A 170 -23.93 -12.69 -6.76
N TYR A 171 -23.41 -12.20 -5.64
CA TYR A 171 -22.88 -12.99 -4.55
C TYR A 171 -23.96 -13.94 -4.01
N GLY A 172 -23.72 -15.24 -4.13
CA GLY A 172 -24.37 -16.25 -3.33
C GLY A 172 -23.28 -17.19 -2.83
N PRO A 173 -23.03 -17.28 -1.51
CA PRO A 173 -22.60 -18.55 -0.96
C PRO A 173 -23.85 -19.46 -1.00
N SER A 174 -23.72 -20.59 -1.68
CA SER A 174 -24.56 -21.76 -1.41
C SER A 174 -24.43 -22.14 0.05
#